data_AF-A0A7C0YGE7-F1
#
_entry.id   AF-A0A7C0YGE7-F1
#
_cell.length_a   1.000
_cell.length_b   1.000
_cell.length_c   1.000
_cell.angle_alpha   90.00
_cell.angle_beta   90.00
_cell.angle_gamma   90.00
#
_symmetry.space_group_name_H-M   'P 1'
#
loop_
_entity.id
_entity.type
_entity.pdbx_description
1 polymer ?
#
loop_
_entity_poly.entity_id
_entity_poly.type
_entity_poly.pdbx_seq_one_letter_code
_entity_poly.pdbx_strand_id
1 'polypeptide(L)' 'MKNDPIAKLLMSVLGIGAIVAMTIVAEVGDISRFRSYRNLASYAGLVPSLDASGGKQRMGSIT' A
#
# COMPACT_ATOMS: atom_id res chain seq x y z
N MET A 1 -2.43 -13.54 -18.70
CA MET A 1 -3.42 -13.61 -17.61
C MET A 1 -3.01 -14.47 -16.41
N LYS A 2 -2.21 -15.55 -16.52
CA LYS A 2 -2.04 -16.55 -15.43
C LYS A 2 -0.71 -16.52 -14.63
N ASN A 3 0.22 -15.59 -14.91
CA ASN A 3 1.62 -15.72 -14.45
C ASN A 3 2.28 -14.42 -13.95
N ASP A 4 1.51 -13.46 -13.42
CA ASP A 4 2.15 -12.36 -12.72
C ASP A 4 2.74 -12.87 -11.38
N PRO A 5 4.08 -12.82 -11.18
CA PRO A 5 4.72 -13.32 -9.98
C PRO A 5 4.31 -12.53 -8.74
N ILE A 6 3.99 -11.23 -8.87
CA ILE A 6 3.55 -10.37 -7.76
C ILE A 6 2.15 -10.77 -7.32
N ALA A 7 1.24 -11.01 -8.26
CA ALA A 7 -0.11 -11.47 -7.93
C ALA A 7 -0.09 -12.84 -7.21
N LYS A 8 0.82 -13.75 -7.60
CA LYS A 8 1.00 -15.04 -6.91
C LYS A 8 1.53 -14.87 -5.49
N LEU A 9 2.47 -13.95 -5.28
CA LEU A 9 2.98 -13.63 -3.95
C LEU A 9 1.89 -13.01 -3.06
N LEU A 10 1.06 -12.13 -3.62
CA LEU A 10 -0.07 -11.55 -2.88
C LEU A 10 -1.08 -12.63 -2.47
N MET A 11 -1.36 -13.60 -3.34
CA MET A 11 -2.27 -14.72 -3.02
C MET A 11 -1.72 -15.69 -1.96
N SER A 12 -0.43 -15.63 -1.59
CA SER A 12 0.07 -16.43 -0.46
C SER A 12 -0.32 -15.84 0.91
N VAL A 13 -0.85 -14.61 0.93
CA VAL A 13 -1.39 -13.99 2.14
C VAL A 13 -2.81 -14.49 2.37
N LEU A 14 -3.10 -14.96 3.59
CA LEU A 14 -4.42 -15.44 3.97
C LEU A 14 -5.47 -14.34 3.74
N GLY A 15 -6.54 -14.66 3.00
CA GLY A 15 -7.62 -13.72 2.68
C GLY A 15 -7.43 -12.94 1.37
N ILE A 16 -6.29 -13.07 0.69
CA ILE A 16 -6.07 -12.45 -0.63
C ILE A 16 -6.30 -13.47 -1.74
N GLY A 17 -7.43 -13.35 -2.44
CA GLY A 17 -7.72 -14.12 -3.65
C GLY A 17 -7.24 -13.43 -4.94
N ALA A 18 -7.42 -14.09 -6.09
CA ALA A 18 -6.96 -13.58 -7.38
C ALA A 18 -7.50 -12.19 -7.74
N ILE A 19 -8.76 -11.90 -7.42
CA ILE A 19 -9.38 -10.60 -7.68
C ILE A 19 -8.69 -9.51 -6.85
N VAL A 20 -8.59 -9.71 -5.53
CA VAL A 20 -7.95 -8.76 -4.62
C VAL A 20 -6.48 -8.55 -4.98
N ALA A 21 -5.75 -9.63 -5.27
CA ALA A 21 -4.36 -9.55 -5.71
C ALA A 21 -4.21 -8.71 -6.99
N MET A 22 -5.06 -8.91 -7.99
CA MET A 22 -5.02 -8.11 -9.21
C MET A 22 -5.42 -6.66 -8.98
N THR A 23 -6.41 -6.38 -8.13
CA THR A 23 -6.77 -5.02 -7.75
C THR A 23 -5.59 -4.31 -7.11
N ILE A 24 -4.88 -4.96 -6.19
CA ILE A 24 -3.67 -4.39 -5.57
C ILE A 24 -2.60 -4.12 -6.62
N VAL A 25 -2.32 -5.06 -7.53
CA VAL A 25 -1.33 -4.84 -8.60
C VAL A 25 -1.74 -3.69 -9.52
N ALA A 26 -3.03 -3.55 -9.84
CA ALA A 26 -3.54 -2.47 -10.69
C ALA A 26 -3.45 -1.09 -10.02
N GLU A 27 -3.81 -0.99 -8.73
CA GLU A 27 -3.75 0.24 -7.93
C GLU A 27 -2.30 0.67 -7.64
N VAL A 28 -1.44 -0.30 -7.31
CA VAL A 28 -0.04 -0.06 -6.96
C VAL A 28 0.82 0.17 -8.20
N GLY A 29 0.52 -0.49 -9.31
CA GLY A 29 1.31 -0.40 -10.53
C GLY A 29 2.78 -0.77 -10.29
N ASP A 30 3.70 0.07 -10.77
CA ASP A 30 5.12 -0.09 -10.49
C ASP A 30 5.44 0.22 -9.02
N ILE A 31 5.87 -0.79 -8.27
CA ILE A 31 6.26 -0.68 -6.87
C ILE A 31 7.48 0.23 -6.66
N SER A 32 8.33 0.39 -7.68
CA SER A 32 9.57 1.19 -7.61
C SER A 32 9.31 2.67 -7.34
N ARG A 33 8.09 3.16 -7.61
CA ARG A 33 7.66 4.54 -7.28
C ARG A 33 7.66 4.81 -5.78
N PHE A 34 7.61 3.77 -4.95
CA PHE A 34 7.67 3.88 -3.50
C PHE A 34 9.08 3.58 -3.01
N ARG A 35 9.74 4.59 -2.44
CA ARG A 35 11.08 4.45 -1.83
C ARG A 35 11.13 3.48 -0.65
N SER A 36 10.00 3.19 -0.01
CA SER A 36 9.88 2.30 1.14
C SER A 36 8.46 1.78 1.29
N TYR A 37 8.28 0.62 1.93
CA TYR A 37 6.97 0.05 2.28
C TYR A 37 6.10 1.02 3.11
N ARG A 38 6.72 1.91 3.91
CA ARG A 38 6.00 2.92 4.69
C ARG A 38 5.28 3.93 3.81
N ASN A 39 5.88 4.30 2.68
CA ASN A 39 5.27 5.23 1.72
C ASN A 39 4.09 4.58 1.02
N LEU A 40 4.18 3.27 0.72
CA LEU A 40 3.05 2.51 0.20
C LEU A 40 1.91 2.42 1.23
N ALA A 41 2.22 2.11 2.49
CA ALA A 41 1.22 2.02 3.55
C ALA A 41 0.53 3.38 3.81
N SER A 42 1.28 4.49 3.74
CA SER A 42 0.72 5.84 3.81
C SER A 42 -0.13 6.18 2.58
N TYR A 43 0.29 5.78 1.38
CA TYR A 43 -0.51 5.93 0.16
C TYR A 43 -1.83 5.16 0.23
N ALA A 44 -1.81 3.97 0.81
CA ALA A 44 -2.98 3.15 1.05
C ALA A 44 -3.83 3.62 2.26
N GLY A 45 -3.45 4.72 2.94
CA GLY A 45 -4.17 5.29 4.08
C GLY A 45 -4.04 4.51 5.40
N LEU A 46 -3.23 3.44 5.41
CA LEU A 46 -3.02 2.54 6.56
C LEU A 46 -2.15 3.15 7.68
N VAL A 47 -1.57 4.33 7.45
CA VAL A 47 -0.73 5.05 8.40
C VAL A 47 -1.37 6.41 8.65
N PRO A 48 -1.55 6.83 9.92
CA PRO A 48 -2.08 8.16 10.21
C PRO A 48 -1.18 9.25 9.64
N SER A 49 -1.77 10.30 9.07
CA SER A 49 -1.00 11.45 8.59
C SER A 49 -0.35 12.20 9.75
N LEU A 50 0.86 12.72 9.54
CA LEU A 50 1.54 13.57 10.52
C LEU A 50 1.84 14.92 9.90
N ASP A 51 1.09 15.93 10.32
CA ASP A 51 1.35 17.32 9.96
C ASP A 51 2.18 17.98 11.06
N ALA A 52 3.47 18.18 10.78
CA ALA A 52 4.39 18.83 11.70
C ALA A 52 5.01 20.08 11.07
N SER A 53 4.71 21.25 11.64
CA SER A 53 5.31 22.53 11.20
C SER A 53 5.51 23.47 12.38
N GLY A 54 6.61 24.24 12.38
CA GLY A 54 6.87 25.28 13.39
C GLY A 54 6.83 24.79 14.86
N GLY A 55 7.26 23.56 15.14
CA GLY A 55 7.24 22.96 16.48
C GLY A 55 5.88 22.43 16.95
N LYS A 56 4.83 22.49 16.11
CA LYS A 56 3.52 21.89 16.38
C LYS A 56 3.37 20.59 15.59
N GLN A 57 2.89 19.54 16.24
CA GLN A 57 2.59 18.25 15.62
C GLN A 57 1.09 17.96 15.71
N ARG A 58 0.49 17.52 14.61
CA ARG A 58 -0.89 17.02 14.54
C ARG A 58 -0.89 15.65 13.87
N MET A 59 -1.44 14.65 14.57
CA MET A 59 -1.66 13.32 14.03
C MET A 59 -3.09 13.24 13.49
N GLY A 60 -3.24 12.92 12.21
CA GLY A 60 -4.53 12.68 11.55
C GLY A 60 -5.03 11.24 11.75
N SER A 61 -6.21 10.95 11.21
CA SER A 61 -6.83 9.62 11.26
C SER A 61 -6.22 8.65 10.24
N ILE A 62 -6.34 7.35 10.52
CA ILE A 62 -6.19 6.31 9.50
C ILE A 62 -7.40 6.42 8.57
N THR A 63 -7.18 6.48 7.26
CA THR A 63 -8.23 6.70 6.23
C THR A 63 -8.31 5.49 5.32
#